data_AF-A0A9D6M5R6-F1
#
_entry.id   AF-A0A9D6M5R6-F1
#
_cell.length_a   1.000
_cell.length_b   1.000
_cell.length_c   1.000
_cell.angle_alpha   90.00
_cell.angle_beta   90.00
_cell.angle_gamma   90.00
#
_symmetry.space_group_name_H-M   'P 1'
#
loop_
_entity.id
_entity.type
_entity.pdbx_description
1 polymer ?
#
loop_
_entity_poly.entity_id
_entity_poly.type
_entity_poly.pdbx_seq_one_letter_code
_entity_poly.pdbx_strand_id
1 'polypeptide(L)'
;QLEELLGTAVPKSDEVADEIAGKIAREINSIAKKIFELYHGHFLGRESDHSWSLTLRERLRSRFLRHIKDMGRYWKGHEKTDEAVKYYIKGLEIDPISEGLYYGLMQCYIELGDFAEALSIYKRCCHTLKTLLNTTPSPKIEVLYNSFSHDKTPQQEDRSSQ
;
A
#
# COMPACT_ATOMS: atom_id res chain seq x y z
N GLN A 1 -2.37 -42.93 5.14
CA GLN A 1 -3.67 -42.82 4.42
C GLN A 1 -4.37 -41.46 4.62
N LEU A 2 -3.67 -40.40 5.09
CA LEU A 2 -4.22 -39.03 5.12
C LEU A 2 -3.37 -38.00 4.34
N GLU A 3 -2.32 -38.44 3.64
CA GLU A 3 -1.48 -37.57 2.80
C GLU A 3 -1.78 -37.70 1.30
N GLU A 4 -2.70 -38.59 0.90
CA GLU A 4 -2.96 -38.91 -0.51
C GLU A 4 -4.20 -38.18 -1.09
N LEU A 5 -4.88 -37.35 -0.29
CA LEU A 5 -6.17 -36.72 -0.66
C LEU A 5 -6.15 -35.20 -0.82
N LEU A 6 -5.00 -34.53 -0.65
CA LEU A 6 -4.87 -33.08 -0.88
C LEU A 6 -3.84 -32.78 -1.97
N GLY A 7 -4.11 -33.30 -3.16
CA GLY A 7 -3.47 -32.91 -4.41
C GLY A 7 -3.91 -31.55 -4.93
N THR A 8 -3.81 -30.50 -4.11
CA THR A 8 -3.89 -29.11 -4.58
C THR A 8 -2.62 -28.41 -4.16
N ALA A 9 -1.67 -28.33 -5.09
CA ALA A 9 -0.50 -27.49 -4.97
C ALA A 9 -0.96 -26.08 -4.58
N VAL A 10 -0.68 -25.68 -3.34
CA VAL A 10 -0.76 -24.28 -2.95
C VAL A 10 0.29 -23.57 -3.81
N PRO A 11 -0.10 -22.72 -4.77
CA PRO A 11 0.87 -22.06 -5.63
C PRO A 11 1.84 -21.26 -4.77
N LYS A 12 3.14 -21.38 -5.07
CA LYS A 12 4.18 -20.64 -4.34
C LYS A 12 3.86 -19.15 -4.44
N SER A 13 4.12 -18.37 -3.38
CA SER A 13 3.74 -16.94 -3.32
C SER A 13 4.22 -16.14 -4.53
N ASP A 14 5.36 -16.54 -5.09
CA ASP A 14 5.98 -15.93 -6.26
C ASP A 14 5.19 -16.18 -7.56
N GLU A 15 4.55 -17.35 -7.73
CA GLU A 15 3.72 -17.65 -8.91
C GLU A 15 2.42 -16.83 -8.92
N VAL A 16 1.78 -16.67 -7.76
CA VAL A 16 0.57 -15.84 -7.62
C VAL A 16 0.92 -14.37 -7.81
N ALA A 17 2.06 -13.93 -7.27
CA ALA A 17 2.57 -12.58 -7.44
C ALA A 17 2.90 -12.26 -8.90
N ASP A 18 3.55 -13.19 -9.62
CA ASP A 18 3.89 -13.07 -11.03
C ASP A 18 2.66 -13.15 -11.93
N GLU A 19 1.67 -13.99 -11.60
CA GLU A 19 0.42 -14.05 -12.34
C GLU A 19 -0.34 -12.72 -12.24
N ILE A 20 -0.37 -12.12 -11.04
CA ILE A 20 -1.03 -10.84 -10.79
C ILE A 20 -0.25 -9.69 -11.43
N ALA A 21 1.08 -9.66 -11.30
CA ALA A 21 1.93 -8.71 -12.00
C ALA A 21 1.74 -8.81 -13.53
N GLY A 22 1.63 -10.03 -14.06
CA GLY A 22 1.34 -10.29 -15.46
C GLY A 22 -0.07 -9.86 -15.90
N LYS A 23 -1.08 -9.99 -15.03
CA LYS A 23 -2.43 -9.44 -15.28
C LYS A 23 -2.41 -7.91 -15.30
N ILE A 24 -1.71 -7.28 -14.36
CA ILE A 24 -1.55 -5.82 -14.29
C ILE A 24 -0.79 -5.30 -15.51
N ALA A 25 0.33 -5.92 -15.89
CA ALA A 25 1.12 -5.54 -17.05
C ALA A 25 0.30 -5.64 -18.36
N ARG A 26 -0.53 -6.69 -18.49
CA ARG A 26 -1.46 -6.85 -19.62
C ARG A 26 -2.53 -5.77 -19.65
N GLU A 27 -3.12 -5.43 -18.50
CA GLU A 27 -4.08 -4.32 -18.39
C GLU A 27 -3.43 -2.98 -18.73
N ILE A 28 -2.24 -2.69 -18.21
CA ILE A 28 -1.49 -1.47 -18.53
C ILE A 28 -1.19 -1.41 -20.03
N ASN A 29 -0.72 -2.49 -20.63
CA ASN A 29 -0.39 -2.53 -22.06
C ASN A 29 -1.65 -2.42 -22.94
N SER A 30 -2.76 -3.02 -22.53
CA SER A 30 -4.07 -2.87 -23.18
C SER A 30 -4.57 -1.43 -23.12
N ILE A 31 -4.42 -0.77 -21.98
CA ILE A 31 -4.78 0.65 -21.81
C ILE A 31 -3.85 1.54 -22.62
N ALA A 32 -2.53 1.31 -22.58
CA ALA A 32 -1.54 2.04 -23.37
C ALA A 32 -1.82 1.91 -24.87
N LYS A 33 -2.12 0.71 -25.36
CA LYS A 33 -2.50 0.46 -26.75
C LYS A 33 -3.77 1.22 -27.15
N LYS A 34 -4.80 1.21 -26.29
CA LYS A 34 -6.02 2.01 -26.50
C LYS A 34 -5.73 3.51 -26.51
N ILE A 35 -4.84 4.00 -25.64
CA ILE A 35 -4.39 5.40 -25.67
C ILE A 35 -3.72 5.70 -27.00
N PHE A 36 -2.77 4.87 -27.46
CA PHE A 36 -2.08 5.06 -28.74
C PHE A 36 -3.01 5.00 -29.97
N GLU A 37 -4.01 4.11 -29.94
CA GLU A 37 -5.05 4.01 -30.98
C GLU A 37 -5.95 5.25 -30.98
N LEU A 38 -6.35 5.76 -29.81
CA LEU A 38 -7.13 7.00 -29.67
C LEU A 38 -6.30 8.25 -30.02
N TYR A 39 -4.99 8.22 -29.78
CA TYR A 39 -4.06 9.34 -30.01
C TYR A 39 -3.73 9.54 -31.51
N HIS A 40 -4.04 8.59 -32.39
CA HIS A 40 -3.85 8.73 -33.85
C HIS A 40 -5.03 9.38 -34.58
N GLY A 41 -6.05 9.88 -33.87
CA GLY A 41 -7.20 10.56 -34.46
C GLY A 41 -7.27 12.03 -34.03
N HIS A 42 -6.83 12.95 -34.90
CA HIS A 42 -7.27 14.36 -34.95
C HIS A 42 -6.89 15.35 -33.83
N PHE A 43 -6.11 15.01 -32.79
CA PHE A 43 -5.96 15.87 -31.60
C PHE A 43 -4.54 16.40 -31.32
N LEU A 44 -3.84 16.91 -32.34
CA LEU A 44 -2.69 17.81 -32.13
C LEU A 44 -2.94 19.15 -32.83
N GLY A 45 -4.18 19.65 -32.70
CA GLY A 45 -4.50 21.06 -32.88
C GLY A 45 -4.21 21.78 -31.57
N ARG A 46 -3.07 22.49 -31.52
CA ARG A 46 -2.67 23.57 -30.61
C ARG A 46 -3.56 23.79 -29.36
N GLU A 47 -2.94 23.63 -28.19
CA GLU A 47 -3.31 24.33 -26.94
C GLU A 47 -4.71 24.05 -26.35
N SER A 48 -5.03 22.79 -26.04
CA SER A 48 -6.14 22.49 -25.11
C SER A 48 -5.72 21.52 -24.01
N ASP A 49 -5.66 22.08 -22.80
CA ASP A 49 -5.55 21.49 -21.47
C ASP A 49 -5.56 19.95 -21.37
N HIS A 50 -4.46 19.43 -20.83
CA HIS A 50 -4.15 18.03 -20.50
C HIS A 50 -5.08 17.36 -19.46
N SER A 51 -6.30 17.89 -19.26
CA SER A 51 -7.29 17.48 -18.25
C SER A 51 -7.67 15.99 -18.35
N TRP A 52 -7.80 15.45 -19.57
CA TRP A 52 -8.10 14.03 -19.76
C TRP A 52 -6.93 13.12 -19.35
N SER A 53 -5.69 13.55 -19.57
CA SER A 53 -4.48 12.79 -19.22
C SER A 53 -4.26 12.77 -17.71
N LEU A 54 -4.57 13.88 -17.02
CA LEU A 54 -4.57 13.98 -15.57
C LEU A 54 -5.67 13.10 -14.97
N THR A 55 -6.88 13.14 -15.52
CA THR A 55 -8.01 12.31 -15.09
C THR A 55 -7.71 10.82 -15.26
N LEU A 56 -7.09 10.43 -16.38
CA LEU A 56 -6.70 9.05 -16.62
C LEU A 56 -5.61 8.58 -15.66
N ARG A 57 -4.61 9.42 -15.40
CA ARG A 57 -3.56 9.16 -14.42
C ARG A 57 -4.15 8.94 -13.02
N GLU A 58 -5.02 9.83 -12.57
CA GLU A 58 -5.67 9.69 -11.25
C GLU A 58 -6.56 8.45 -11.17
N ARG A 59 -7.23 8.09 -12.25
CA ARG A 59 -8.07 6.87 -12.31
C ARG A 59 -7.21 5.61 -12.25
N LEU A 60 -6.07 5.58 -12.94
CA LEU A 60 -5.10 4.49 -12.87
C LEU A 60 -4.49 4.36 -11.47
N ARG A 61 -4.04 5.48 -10.88
CA ARG A 61 -3.53 5.53 -9.50
C ARG A 61 -4.58 4.98 -8.53
N SER A 62 -5.83 5.43 -8.64
CA SER A 62 -6.93 4.96 -7.79
C SER A 62 -7.21 3.46 -7.93
N ARG A 63 -7.16 2.91 -9.16
CA ARG A 63 -7.29 1.45 -9.39
C ARG A 63 -6.12 0.68 -8.79
N PHE A 64 -4.90 1.18 -8.99
CA PHE A 64 -3.68 0.57 -8.48
C PHE A 64 -3.69 0.50 -6.94
N LEU A 65 -3.98 1.61 -6.26
CA LEU A 65 -4.06 1.65 -4.79
C LEU A 65 -5.13 0.73 -4.24
N ARG A 66 -6.28 0.63 -4.91
CA ARG A 66 -7.34 -0.31 -4.53
C ARG A 66 -6.84 -1.74 -4.63
N HIS A 67 -6.15 -2.08 -5.72
CA HIS A 67 -5.60 -3.40 -5.93
C HIS A 67 -4.53 -3.75 -4.87
N ILE A 68 -3.61 -2.85 -4.53
CA ILE A 68 -2.63 -3.08 -3.46
C ILE A 68 -3.33 -3.32 -2.12
N LYS A 69 -4.39 -2.57 -1.80
CA LYS A 69 -5.18 -2.82 -0.58
C LYS A 69 -5.88 -4.17 -0.61
N ASP A 70 -6.39 -4.60 -1.76
CA ASP A 70 -7.06 -5.90 -1.92
C ASP A 70 -6.06 -7.04 -1.75
N MET A 71 -4.87 -6.90 -2.32
CA MET A 71 -3.75 -7.83 -2.15
C MET A 71 -3.29 -7.92 -0.70
N GLY A 72 -3.12 -6.78 -0.02
CA GLY A 72 -2.76 -6.78 1.39
C GLY A 72 -3.79 -7.51 2.27
N ARG A 73 -5.10 -7.30 2.03
CA ARG A 73 -6.15 -8.05 2.74
C ARG A 73 -6.13 -9.55 2.41
N TYR A 74 -5.91 -9.89 1.15
CA TYR A 74 -5.82 -11.28 0.71
C TYR A 74 -4.67 -12.02 1.42
N TRP A 75 -3.46 -11.47 1.40
CA TRP A 75 -2.28 -12.12 2.00
C TRP A 75 -2.37 -12.22 3.53
N LYS A 76 -2.89 -11.18 4.20
CA LYS A 76 -3.19 -11.23 5.64
C LYS A 76 -4.17 -12.37 5.98
N GLY A 77 -5.21 -12.56 5.15
CA GLY A 77 -6.17 -13.64 5.33
C GLY A 77 -5.61 -15.05 5.08
N HIS A 78 -4.41 -15.16 4.49
CA HIS A 78 -3.69 -16.42 4.26
C HIS A 78 -2.46 -16.57 5.17
N GLU A 79 -2.42 -15.83 6.28
CA GLU A 79 -1.32 -15.86 7.28
C GLU A 79 0.06 -15.50 6.69
N LYS A 80 0.10 -14.87 5.51
CA LYS A 80 1.32 -14.43 4.82
C LYS A 80 1.49 -12.93 4.96
N THR A 81 1.56 -12.46 6.20
CA THR A 81 1.65 -11.03 6.52
C THR A 81 2.93 -10.38 5.97
N ASP A 82 4.03 -11.13 5.88
CA ASP A 82 5.29 -10.68 5.27
C ASP A 82 5.15 -10.33 3.78
N GLU A 83 4.32 -11.07 3.04
CA GLU A 83 4.04 -10.75 1.62
C GLU A 83 3.22 -9.46 1.51
N ALA A 84 2.26 -9.25 2.41
CA ALA A 84 1.48 -8.01 2.45
C ALA A 84 2.38 -6.78 2.66
N VAL A 85 3.39 -6.88 3.54
CA VAL A 85 4.40 -5.83 3.78
C VAL A 85 5.09 -5.41 2.48
N LYS A 86 5.57 -6.38 1.69
CA LYS A 86 6.25 -6.10 0.40
C LYS A 86 5.37 -5.30 -0.56
N TYR A 87 4.09 -5.63 -0.66
CA TYR A 87 3.16 -4.91 -1.53
C TYR A 87 2.85 -3.49 -1.04
N TYR A 88 2.71 -3.29 0.27
CA TYR A 88 2.50 -1.96 0.82
C TYR A 88 3.71 -1.04 0.62
N ILE A 89 4.94 -1.57 0.78
CA ILE A 89 6.18 -0.83 0.51
C ILE A 89 6.23 -0.38 -0.96
N LYS A 90 6.02 -1.29 -1.91
CA LYS A 90 5.97 -0.97 -3.35
C LYS A 90 4.87 0.05 -3.66
N GLY A 91 3.73 -0.02 -2.98
CA GLY A 91 2.67 0.96 -3.12
C GLY A 91 3.10 2.37 -2.67
N LEU A 92 3.86 2.47 -1.57
CA LEU A 92 4.37 3.74 -1.04
C LEU A 92 5.49 4.35 -1.88
N GLU A 93 6.23 3.55 -2.65
CA GLU A 93 7.18 4.06 -3.65
C GLU A 93 6.46 4.81 -4.78
N ILE A 94 5.22 4.42 -5.09
CA ILE A 94 4.40 5.03 -6.15
C ILE A 94 3.58 6.19 -5.62
N ASP A 95 3.00 6.04 -4.42
CA ASP A 95 2.20 7.07 -3.76
C ASP A 95 2.64 7.25 -2.30
N PRO A 96 3.65 8.10 -2.05
CA PRO A 96 4.24 8.27 -0.73
C PRO A 96 3.31 9.01 0.24
N ILE A 97 2.20 9.60 -0.21
CA ILE A 97 1.24 10.31 0.65
C ILE A 97 0.01 9.45 0.97
N SER A 98 -0.02 8.19 0.53
CA SER A 98 -1.18 7.32 0.71
C SER A 98 -1.29 6.81 2.15
N GLU A 99 -2.03 7.52 2.99
CA GLU A 99 -2.31 7.10 4.37
C GLU A 99 -2.92 5.70 4.46
N GLY A 100 -3.72 5.30 3.47
CA GLY A 100 -4.30 3.96 3.44
C GLY A 100 -3.26 2.84 3.29
N LEU A 101 -2.11 3.13 2.65
CA LEU A 101 -1.00 2.19 2.56
C LEU A 101 -0.17 2.17 3.84
N TYR A 102 0.10 3.35 4.43
CA TYR A 102 0.73 3.43 5.75
C TYR A 102 -0.08 2.67 6.81
N TYR A 103 -1.40 2.84 6.82
CA TYR A 103 -2.30 2.12 7.72
C TYR A 103 -2.17 0.60 7.57
N GLY A 104 -2.23 0.09 6.33
CA GLY A 104 -2.10 -1.34 6.05
C GLY A 104 -0.74 -1.90 6.49
N LEU A 105 0.34 -1.16 6.22
CA LEU A 105 1.70 -1.53 6.60
C LEU A 105 1.89 -1.56 8.13
N MET A 106 1.35 -0.56 8.84
CA MET A 106 1.37 -0.54 10.31
C MET A 106 0.62 -1.74 10.88
N GLN A 107 -0.57 -2.06 10.35
CA GLN A 107 -1.31 -3.24 10.78
C GLN A 107 -0.53 -4.54 10.57
N CYS A 108 0.17 -4.68 9.45
CA CYS A 108 1.01 -5.86 9.20
C CYS A 108 2.10 -6.01 10.27
N TYR A 109 2.83 -4.94 10.59
CA TYR A 109 3.87 -5.01 11.63
C TYR A 109 3.32 -5.25 13.03
N ILE A 110 2.15 -4.69 13.36
CA ILE A 110 1.46 -4.97 14.62
C ILE A 110 1.08 -6.45 14.71
N GLU A 111 0.54 -7.03 13.64
CA GLU A 111 0.17 -8.45 13.59
C GLU A 111 1.40 -9.39 13.66
N LEU A 112 2.55 -8.95 13.13
CA LEU A 112 3.82 -9.64 13.27
C LEU A 112 4.46 -9.46 14.67
N GLY A 113 3.90 -8.60 15.52
CA GLY A 113 4.45 -8.26 16.84
C GLY A 113 5.66 -7.30 16.80
N ASP A 114 6.00 -6.77 15.63
CA ASP A 114 7.10 -5.80 15.45
C ASP A 114 6.60 -4.36 15.64
N PHE A 115 6.36 -4.00 16.90
CA PHE A 115 5.91 -2.65 17.25
C PHE A 115 6.97 -1.57 16.98
N ALA A 116 8.25 -1.94 16.90
CA ALA A 116 9.32 -0.99 16.61
C ALA A 116 9.24 -0.52 15.15
N GLU A 117 9.04 -1.45 14.21
CA GLU A 117 8.79 -1.12 12.81
C GLU A 117 7.46 -0.40 12.64
N ALA A 118 6.38 -0.82 13.30
CA ALA A 118 5.10 -0.10 13.24
C ALA A 118 5.24 1.38 13.65
N LEU A 119 6.03 1.66 14.70
CA LEU A 119 6.36 3.03 15.13
C LEU A 119 7.20 3.79 14.10
N SER A 120 8.20 3.14 13.50
CA SER A 120 9.03 3.70 12.43
C SER A 120 8.18 4.14 11.24
N ILE A 121 7.24 3.29 10.83
CA ILE A 121 6.30 3.56 9.73
C ILE A 121 5.38 4.74 10.05
N TYR A 122 4.86 4.83 11.28
CA TYR A 122 4.07 6.00 11.71
C TYR A 122 4.88 7.29 11.64
N LYS A 123 6.10 7.32 12.19
CA LYS A 123 6.97 8.50 12.14
C LYS A 123 7.27 8.93 10.71
N ARG A 124 7.50 7.96 9.81
CA ARG A 124 7.69 8.21 8.38
C ARG A 124 6.43 8.82 7.75
N CYS A 125 5.25 8.30 8.06
CA CYS A 125 3.98 8.88 7.61
C CYS A 125 3.85 10.36 8.02
N CYS A 126 4.07 10.67 9.30
CA CYS A 126 4.02 12.04 9.82
C CYS A 126 5.01 12.96 9.09
N HIS A 127 6.24 12.49 8.90
CA HIS A 127 7.28 13.26 8.21
C HIS A 127 6.91 13.53 6.76
N THR A 128 6.45 12.51 6.01
CA THR A 128 6.09 12.65 4.60
C THR A 128 4.91 13.59 4.40
N LEU A 129 3.83 13.44 5.18
CA LEU A 129 2.64 14.29 5.07
C LEU A 129 2.96 15.74 5.43
N LYS A 130 3.74 15.96 6.49
CA LYS A 130 4.17 17.31 6.87
C LYS A 130 5.03 17.95 5.78
N THR A 131 5.95 17.20 5.18
CA THR A 131 6.87 17.74 4.18
C THR A 131 6.18 18.01 2.84
N LEU A 132 5.31 17.11 2.39
CA LEU A 132 4.70 17.19 1.04
C LEU A 132 3.37 17.94 1.01
N LEU A 133 2.58 17.86 2.09
CA LEU A 133 1.22 18.42 2.13
C LEU A 133 1.05 19.47 3.23
N ASN A 134 2.04 19.65 4.11
CA ASN A 134 1.94 20.48 5.31
C ASN A 134 0.74 20.12 6.20
N THR A 135 0.42 18.82 6.26
CA THR A 135 -0.67 18.27 7.08
C THR A 135 -0.17 17.22 8.07
N THR A 136 -1.00 16.91 9.06
CA THR A 136 -0.80 15.80 9.98
C THR A 136 -1.54 14.54 9.49
N PRO A 137 -1.21 13.35 10.00
CA PRO A 137 -1.97 12.13 9.69
C PRO A 137 -3.45 12.25 10.05
N SER A 138 -4.29 11.48 9.37
CA SER A 138 -5.72 11.41 9.71
C SER A 138 -5.96 10.77 11.08
N PRO A 139 -7.14 11.02 11.69
CA PRO A 139 -7.52 10.40 12.96
C PRO A 139 -7.46 8.87 12.93
N LYS A 140 -7.65 8.25 11.76
CA LYS A 140 -7.58 6.80 11.60
C LYS A 140 -6.17 6.26 11.87
N ILE A 141 -5.13 6.95 11.41
CA ILE A 141 -3.73 6.60 11.67
C ILE A 141 -3.40 6.85 13.15
N GLU A 142 -3.87 7.97 13.71
CA GLU A 142 -3.63 8.31 15.12
C GLU A 142 -4.25 7.30 16.09
N VAL A 143 -5.49 6.85 15.82
CA VAL A 143 -6.14 5.80 16.60
C VAL A 143 -5.34 4.49 16.55
N LEU A 144 -4.83 4.12 15.38
CA LEU A 144 -3.99 2.93 15.25
C LEU A 144 -2.67 3.09 16.01
N TYR A 145 -2.02 4.25 15.91
CA TYR A 145 -0.80 4.53 16.67
C TYR A 145 -1.01 4.36 18.18
N ASN A 146 -2.10 4.94 18.70
CA ASN A 146 -2.43 4.87 20.11
C ASN A 146 -2.72 3.44 20.58
N SER A 147 -3.20 2.54 19.71
CA SER A 147 -3.55 1.18 20.15
C SER A 147 -2.35 0.31 20.49
N PHE A 148 -1.16 0.59 19.94
CA PHE A 148 0.06 -0.21 20.21
C PHE A 148 1.17 0.57 20.92
N SER A 149 1.08 1.91 20.99
CA SER A 149 2.06 2.72 21.70
C SER A 149 1.98 2.60 23.23
N HIS A 150 0.80 2.26 23.76
CA HIS A 150 0.57 2.12 25.21
C HIS A 150 1.09 0.81 25.80
N ASP A 151 1.44 -0.19 24.97
CA ASP A 151 1.99 -1.48 25.41
C ASP A 151 3.49 -1.42 25.79
N LYS A 152 4.13 -0.24 25.67
CA LYS A 152 5.46 0.03 26.22
C LYS A 152 5.49 1.36 26.99
N THR A 153 4.89 1.35 28.17
CA THR A 153 5.30 2.27 29.25
C THR A 153 5.72 1.48 30.49
N PRO A 154 6.98 0.98 30.59
CA PRO A 154 7.62 0.86 31.88
C PRO A 154 8.08 2.26 32.32
N GLN A 155 7.48 2.74 33.41
CA GLN A 155 8.05 3.62 34.44
C GLN A 155 9.27 4.47 34.01
N GLN A 156 9.03 5.75 33.76
CA GLN A 156 9.96 6.77 34.24
C GLN A 156 9.43 7.26 35.59
N GLU A 157 9.69 6.46 36.61
CA GLU A 157 9.70 6.91 38.00
C GLU A 157 10.73 8.05 38.12
N ASP A 158 10.22 9.21 38.52
CA ASP A 158 10.66 9.85 39.76
C ASP A 158 12.17 10.06 39.93
N ARG A 159 12.71 11.09 39.27
CA ARG A 159 13.83 11.89 39.79
C ARG A 159 13.74 13.32 39.29
N SER A 160 13.00 14.16 40.02
CA SER A 160 13.37 15.55 40.35
C SER A 160 12.33 16.14 41.32
N SER A 161 12.12 15.46 42.44
CA SER A 161 11.87 16.16 43.70
C SER A 161 13.20 16.21 44.45
N GLN A 162 13.93 17.31 44.29
CA GLN A 162 14.86 17.89 45.26
C GLN A 162 15.27 19.28 44.77
#